data_AF-A0A9C7UKP5-F1
#
_entry.id   AF-A0A9C7UKP5-F1
#
_cell.length_a   1.000
_cell.length_b   1.000
_cell.length_c   1.000
_cell.angle_alpha   90.00
_cell.angle_beta   90.00
_cell.angle_gamma   90.00
#
_symmetry.space_group_name_H-M   'P 1'
#
loop_
_entity.id
_entity.type
_entity.pdbx_description
1 polymer ?
#
loop_
_entity_poly.entity_id
_entity_poly.type
_entity_poly.pdbx_seq_one_letter_code
_entity_poly.pdbx_strand_id
1 'polypeptide(L)'
;MGGESVVHDSDYTQQVLNFRLDHADEEGWQGKLQFGRSLDDSEMFADGVSDGKFDTTRFQLNGQLDWPVSGQHLLTAGSDYSKESVDSSVTYDIDERSNLGVFLQWQGIYGAQNFVAGTRIDDNEQFGMHTTGNVDYALDLISGHRLNMGYGTAFKSPSFNDLYYPGFGTPTLDVETSSSFEIGLSGESYRGHWSIRGFQTRIEDLIGYDPVTWASVNVDKARINGFEFEWDGLVRAGLLKNWEMGTSLTLSDPIDRSTNNQLPRRSKEVIQLDLDRQHRSSRYGLNLQYHGTRYDDKANSSRLDSYALIHGYFVYELNRSWAIKTEVNNLLDEVYATAKNFREPGRVWFLRLQYQAEK
;
A
#
# COMPACT_ATOMS: atom_id res chain seq x y z
N MET A 1 10.22 17.14 -37.56
CA MET A 1 10.31 15.75 -38.04
C MET A 1 9.54 14.93 -37.03
N GLY A 2 8.38 14.40 -37.41
CA GLY A 2 7.61 13.52 -36.53
C GLY A 2 8.33 12.19 -36.46
N GLY A 3 8.90 11.86 -35.31
CA GLY A 3 9.40 10.50 -35.07
C GLY A 3 8.21 9.55 -35.15
N GLU A 4 8.38 8.43 -35.85
CA GLU A 4 7.41 7.35 -35.81
C GLU A 4 7.17 6.98 -34.34
N SER A 5 5.90 6.93 -33.95
CA SER A 5 5.53 6.56 -32.59
C SER A 5 5.80 5.07 -32.41
N VAL A 6 6.79 4.74 -31.59
CA VAL A 6 7.02 3.36 -31.13
C VAL A 6 5.85 2.96 -30.25
N VAL A 7 5.22 1.82 -30.56
CA VAL A 7 4.19 1.23 -29.71
C VAL A 7 4.89 0.30 -28.73
N HIS A 8 4.72 0.58 -27.44
CA HIS A 8 5.15 -0.33 -26.37
C HIS A 8 3.93 -1.07 -25.81
N ASP A 9 4.03 -2.39 -25.75
CA ASP A 9 3.05 -3.28 -25.15
C ASP A 9 3.75 -4.39 -24.36
N SER A 10 3.02 -5.08 -23.49
CA SER A 10 3.58 -6.16 -22.66
C SER A 10 2.59 -7.29 -22.48
N ASP A 11 3.06 -8.52 -22.64
CA ASP A 11 2.35 -9.73 -22.26
C ASP A 11 2.81 -10.18 -20.88
N TYR A 12 1.87 -10.51 -20.00
CA TYR A 12 2.20 -10.94 -18.65
C TYR A 12 1.32 -12.09 -18.16
N THR A 13 1.90 -12.96 -17.33
CA THR A 13 1.21 -14.06 -16.65
C THR A 13 1.58 -14.05 -15.19
N GLN A 14 0.56 -13.97 -14.33
CA GLN A 14 0.73 -14.06 -12.88
C GLN A 14 0.04 -15.32 -12.36
N GLN A 15 0.78 -16.13 -11.60
CA GLN A 15 0.25 -17.37 -10.99
C GLN A 15 0.59 -17.41 -9.51
N VAL A 16 -0.38 -17.77 -8.68
CA VAL A 16 -0.17 -17.93 -7.24
C VAL A 16 -0.75 -19.26 -6.79
N LEU A 17 0.06 -20.05 -6.12
CA LEU A 17 -0.35 -21.26 -5.42
C LEU A 17 -0.14 -21.06 -3.92
N ASN A 18 -1.17 -21.33 -3.12
CA ASN A 18 -1.09 -21.18 -1.68
C ASN A 18 -1.79 -22.34 -0.96
N PHE A 19 -1.09 -22.97 -0.03
CA PHE A 19 -1.62 -23.95 0.90
C PHE A 19 -1.59 -23.37 2.32
N ARG A 20 -2.69 -23.54 3.06
CA ARG A 20 -2.80 -23.09 4.45
C ARG A 20 -3.39 -24.21 5.29
N LEU A 21 -2.78 -24.43 6.44
CA LEU A 21 -3.29 -25.25 7.52
C LEU A 21 -3.47 -24.36 8.75
N ASP A 22 -4.71 -24.30 9.24
CA ASP A 22 -5.06 -23.62 10.48
C ASP A 22 -5.45 -24.69 11.52
N HIS A 23 -4.97 -24.53 12.75
CA HIS A 23 -5.28 -25.38 13.89
C HIS A 23 -5.74 -24.51 15.06
N ALA A 24 -6.74 -24.97 15.79
CA ALA A 24 -7.14 -24.40 17.05
C ALA A 24 -7.48 -25.53 18.03
N ASP A 25 -7.12 -25.37 19.30
CA ASP A 25 -7.41 -26.33 20.36
C ASP A 25 -8.42 -25.80 21.40
N GLU A 26 -8.79 -26.66 22.35
CA GLU A 26 -9.74 -26.33 23.42
C GLU A 26 -9.17 -25.34 24.46
N GLU A 27 -7.84 -25.23 24.55
CA GLU A 27 -7.14 -24.27 25.42
C GLU A 27 -7.01 -22.88 24.77
N GLY A 28 -7.44 -22.74 23.51
CA GLY A 28 -7.46 -21.49 22.75
C GLY A 28 -6.18 -21.20 21.97
N TRP A 29 -5.22 -22.13 21.94
CA TRP A 29 -4.05 -21.99 21.08
C TRP A 29 -4.47 -22.00 19.62
N GLN A 30 -3.85 -21.14 18.82
CA GLN A 30 -4.07 -21.12 17.38
C GLN A 30 -2.72 -21.26 16.66
N GLY A 31 -2.63 -22.25 15.78
CA GLY A 31 -1.45 -22.51 14.96
C GLY A 31 -1.78 -22.29 13.50
N LYS A 32 -0.88 -21.64 12.77
CA LYS A 32 -1.02 -21.43 11.34
C LYS A 32 0.27 -21.80 10.63
N LEU A 33 0.14 -22.63 9.60
CA LEU A 33 1.21 -22.96 8.66
C LEU A 33 0.74 -22.59 7.26
N GLN A 34 1.56 -21.83 6.53
CA GLN A 34 1.25 -21.40 5.18
C GLN A 34 2.45 -21.58 4.27
N PHE A 35 2.20 -22.19 3.12
CA PHE A 35 3.15 -22.39 2.04
C PHE A 35 2.64 -21.68 0.79
N GLY A 36 3.48 -20.90 0.15
CA GLY A 36 3.12 -20.12 -1.04
C GLY A 36 4.20 -20.17 -2.12
N ARG A 37 3.75 -20.16 -3.37
CA ARG A 37 4.59 -19.84 -4.54
C ARG A 37 3.87 -18.82 -5.40
N SER A 38 4.56 -17.75 -5.78
CA SER A 38 4.10 -16.83 -6.81
C SER A 38 5.08 -16.80 -7.99
N LEU A 39 4.52 -16.69 -9.18
CA LEU A 39 5.21 -16.52 -10.45
C LEU A 39 4.67 -15.26 -11.11
N ASP A 40 5.57 -14.45 -11.62
CA ASP A 40 5.28 -13.29 -12.45
C ASP A 40 6.19 -13.33 -13.67
N ASP A 41 5.59 -13.63 -14.82
CA ASP A 41 6.27 -13.73 -16.10
C ASP A 41 5.83 -12.53 -16.93
N SER A 42 6.77 -11.71 -17.38
CA SER A 42 6.50 -10.49 -18.15
C SER A 42 7.43 -10.40 -19.36
N GLU A 43 6.84 -10.19 -20.53
CA GLU A 43 7.56 -9.92 -21.78
C GLU A 43 7.09 -8.58 -22.35
N MET A 44 8.05 -7.72 -22.64
CA MET A 44 7.82 -6.38 -23.18
C MET A 44 8.19 -6.35 -24.66
N PHE A 45 7.45 -5.56 -25.42
CA PHE A 45 7.60 -5.41 -26.85
C PHE A 45 7.71 -3.93 -27.23
N ALA A 46 8.56 -3.66 -28.22
CA ALA A 46 8.62 -2.40 -28.95
C ALA A 46 8.33 -2.67 -30.43
N ASP A 47 7.25 -2.10 -30.95
CA ASP A 47 6.76 -2.32 -32.32
C ASP A 47 6.61 -3.81 -32.67
N GLY A 48 6.12 -4.61 -31.71
CA GLY A 48 5.91 -6.05 -31.85
C GLY A 48 7.19 -6.90 -31.78
N VAL A 49 8.34 -6.31 -31.43
CA VAL A 49 9.61 -7.02 -31.20
C VAL A 49 9.89 -7.07 -29.71
N SER A 50 10.14 -8.26 -29.17
CA SER A 50 10.49 -8.46 -27.76
C SER A 50 11.73 -7.62 -27.40
N ASP A 51 11.60 -6.74 -26.42
CA ASP A 51 12.63 -5.81 -25.94
C ASP A 51 13.07 -6.06 -24.49
N GLY A 52 12.41 -6.99 -23.80
CA GLY A 52 12.82 -7.46 -22.48
C GLY A 52 11.91 -8.53 -21.90
N LYS A 53 12.47 -9.43 -21.09
CA LYS A 53 11.72 -10.45 -20.36
C LYS A 53 12.16 -10.51 -18.91
N PHE A 54 11.21 -10.63 -17.98
CA PHE A 54 11.42 -10.80 -16.55
C PHE A 54 10.49 -11.89 -16.01
N ASP A 55 11.08 -12.96 -15.48
CA ASP A 55 10.40 -14.07 -14.82
C ASP A 55 10.81 -14.08 -13.35
N THR A 56 9.92 -13.66 -12.46
CA THR A 56 10.17 -13.64 -11.01
C THR A 56 9.46 -14.80 -10.34
N THR A 57 10.22 -15.62 -9.61
CA THR A 57 9.66 -16.66 -8.73
C THR A 57 9.86 -16.27 -7.28
N ARG A 58 8.81 -16.38 -6.47
CA ARG A 58 8.91 -16.25 -5.02
C ARG A 58 8.32 -17.47 -4.32
N PHE A 59 9.13 -18.06 -3.45
CA PHE A 59 8.73 -19.10 -2.52
C PHE A 59 8.56 -18.51 -1.12
N GLN A 60 7.53 -18.95 -0.38
CA GLN A 60 7.28 -18.53 0.99
C GLN A 60 6.82 -19.69 1.87
N LEU A 61 7.36 -19.75 3.08
CA LEU A 61 6.90 -20.61 4.17
C LEU A 61 6.70 -19.75 5.41
N ASN A 62 5.53 -19.81 6.03
CA ASN A 62 5.18 -19.03 7.21
C ASN A 62 4.64 -19.96 8.30
N GLY A 63 5.09 -19.75 9.53
CA GLY A 63 4.59 -20.41 10.72
C GLY A 63 4.27 -19.39 11.80
N GLN A 64 3.11 -19.54 12.44
CA GLN A 64 2.65 -18.69 13.53
C GLN A 64 1.99 -19.54 14.61
N LEU A 65 2.23 -19.17 15.86
CA LEU A 65 1.61 -19.73 17.06
C LEU A 65 1.10 -18.59 17.95
N ASP A 66 -0.19 -18.62 18.22
CA ASP A 66 -0.88 -17.70 19.12
C ASP A 66 -1.22 -18.42 20.43
N TRP A 67 -0.67 -17.92 21.53
CA TRP A 67 -0.81 -18.45 22.88
C TRP A 67 -1.57 -17.46 23.77
N PRO A 68 -2.86 -17.72 24.07
CA PRO A 68 -3.60 -16.95 25.07
C PRO A 68 -3.14 -17.35 26.49
N VAL A 69 -2.10 -16.70 27.01
CA VAL A 69 -1.55 -16.98 28.36
C VAL A 69 -2.58 -16.71 29.46
N SER A 70 -3.46 -15.73 29.23
CA SER A 70 -4.63 -15.47 30.06
C SER A 70 -5.70 -14.81 29.19
N GLY A 71 -6.94 -14.67 29.69
CA GLY A 71 -7.96 -13.88 29.00
C GLY A 71 -7.61 -12.39 28.80
N GLN A 72 -6.45 -11.94 29.29
CA GLN A 72 -5.93 -10.58 29.17
C GLN A 72 -4.64 -10.50 28.33
N HIS A 73 -3.98 -11.63 28.06
CA HIS A 73 -2.67 -11.67 27.41
C HIS A 73 -2.65 -12.64 26.24
N LEU A 74 -2.16 -12.15 25.10
CA LEU A 74 -1.89 -12.95 23.93
C LEU A 74 -0.41 -12.82 23.58
N LEU A 75 0.31 -13.95 23.57
CA LEU A 75 1.65 -14.05 23.03
C LEU A 75 1.58 -14.69 21.64
N THR A 76 2.14 -14.02 20.65
CA THR A 76 2.25 -14.54 19.29
C THR A 76 3.72 -14.69 18.95
N ALA A 77 4.13 -15.88 18.52
CA ALA A 77 5.47 -16.14 18.02
C ALA A 77 5.38 -16.75 16.63
N GLY A 78 6.36 -16.49 15.78
CA GLY A 78 6.37 -17.07 14.44
C GLY A 78 7.68 -16.90 13.72
N SER A 79 7.72 -17.49 12.53
CA SER A 79 8.83 -17.37 11.61
C SER A 79 8.34 -17.41 10.18
N ASP A 80 9.04 -16.74 9.29
CA ASP A 80 8.82 -16.86 7.86
C ASP A 80 10.14 -16.98 7.12
N TYR A 81 10.10 -17.74 6.04
CA TYR A 81 11.18 -17.89 5.10
C TYR A 81 10.67 -17.49 3.73
N SER A 82 11.43 -16.67 3.02
CA SER A 82 11.19 -16.41 1.61
C SER A 82 12.45 -16.57 0.80
N LYS A 83 12.29 -17.08 -0.43
CA LYS A 83 13.34 -17.10 -1.45
C LYS A 83 12.76 -16.50 -2.72
N GLU A 84 13.41 -15.47 -3.23
CA GLU A 84 13.07 -14.76 -4.45
C GLU A 84 14.15 -15.04 -5.48
N SER A 85 13.76 -15.27 -6.73
CA SER A 85 14.67 -15.38 -7.85
C SER A 85 14.12 -14.65 -9.08
N VAL A 86 15.01 -14.09 -9.89
CA VAL A 86 14.69 -13.42 -11.14
C VAL A 86 15.47 -14.07 -12.28
N ASP A 87 14.77 -14.58 -13.30
CA ASP A 87 15.36 -14.93 -14.58
C ASP A 87 14.93 -13.87 -15.59
N SER A 88 15.85 -13.39 -16.42
CA SER A 88 15.54 -12.26 -17.30
C SER A 88 16.42 -12.22 -18.54
N SER A 89 16.00 -11.44 -19.53
CA SER A 89 16.81 -11.20 -20.74
C SER A 89 18.09 -10.40 -20.47
N VAL A 90 18.20 -9.75 -19.30
CA VAL A 90 19.42 -9.11 -18.81
C VAL A 90 20.08 -9.95 -17.71
N THR A 91 21.41 -9.95 -17.65
CA THR A 91 22.13 -10.69 -16.62
C THR A 91 22.25 -9.85 -15.35
N TYR A 92 21.69 -10.36 -14.24
CA TYR A 92 21.94 -9.84 -12.89
C TYR A 92 23.17 -10.54 -12.29
N ASP A 93 24.01 -9.81 -11.54
CA ASP A 93 25.16 -10.42 -10.85
C ASP A 93 24.72 -11.36 -9.72
N ILE A 94 23.59 -11.02 -9.07
CA ILE A 94 22.87 -11.88 -8.13
C ILE A 94 21.42 -11.92 -8.57
N ASP A 95 20.92 -13.13 -8.84
CA ASP A 95 19.60 -13.42 -9.38
C ASP A 95 18.70 -14.16 -8.39
N GLU A 96 19.21 -14.53 -7.21
CA GLU A 96 18.44 -15.12 -6.13
C GLU A 96 18.83 -14.55 -4.76
N ARG A 97 17.84 -14.48 -3.85
CA ARG A 97 18.05 -14.04 -2.47
C ARG A 97 17.02 -14.67 -1.54
N SER A 98 17.46 -15.07 -0.36
CA SER A 98 16.59 -15.55 0.71
C SER A 98 16.57 -14.65 1.95
N ASN A 99 15.49 -14.76 2.72
CA ASN A 99 15.30 -14.07 3.98
C ASN A 99 14.60 -14.99 4.97
N LEU A 100 15.16 -15.12 6.18
CA LEU A 100 14.54 -15.82 7.30
C LEU A 100 14.21 -14.81 8.41
N GLY A 101 12.92 -14.66 8.70
CA GLY A 101 12.43 -13.84 9.81
C GLY A 101 11.95 -14.68 10.99
N VAL A 102 12.22 -14.20 12.19
CA VAL A 102 11.62 -14.70 13.44
C VAL A 102 11.06 -13.53 14.24
N PHE A 103 9.85 -13.68 14.77
CA PHE A 103 9.19 -12.61 15.51
C PHE A 103 8.49 -13.10 16.79
N LEU A 104 8.34 -12.16 17.72
CA LEU A 104 7.58 -12.31 18.96
C LEU A 104 6.77 -11.04 19.18
N GLN A 105 5.49 -11.19 19.50
CA GLN A 105 4.59 -10.11 19.85
C GLN A 105 3.83 -10.44 21.13
N TRP A 106 3.71 -9.46 22.01
CA TRP A 106 2.86 -9.50 23.19
C TRP A 106 1.72 -8.49 23.04
N GLN A 107 0.52 -8.91 23.39
CA GLN A 107 -0.66 -8.06 23.49
C GLN A 107 -1.25 -8.19 24.90
N GLY A 108 -1.64 -7.06 25.49
CA GLY A 108 -2.16 -7.00 26.84
C GLY A 108 -3.37 -6.08 26.97
N ILE A 109 -4.41 -6.52 27.67
CA ILE A 109 -5.62 -5.74 27.94
C ILE A 109 -5.81 -5.60 29.46
N TYR A 110 -5.80 -4.36 29.96
CA TYR A 110 -5.97 -4.02 31.37
C TYR A 110 -7.08 -2.97 31.53
N GLY A 111 -8.31 -3.43 31.69
CA GLY A 111 -9.49 -2.56 31.73
C GLY A 111 -9.68 -1.86 30.38
N ALA A 112 -9.55 -0.53 30.37
CA ALA A 112 -9.62 0.30 29.17
C ALA A 112 -8.28 0.43 28.42
N GLN A 113 -7.19 -0.08 28.98
CA GLN A 113 -5.85 0.05 28.41
C GLN A 113 -5.50 -1.17 27.58
N ASN A 114 -5.01 -0.95 26.36
CA ASN A 114 -4.56 -1.97 25.44
C ASN A 114 -3.09 -1.69 25.09
N PHE A 115 -2.28 -2.73 25.07
CA PHE A 115 -0.86 -2.66 24.77
C PHE A 115 -0.50 -3.68 23.69
N VAL A 116 0.39 -3.30 22.79
CA VAL A 116 1.07 -4.20 21.87
C VAL A 116 2.56 -3.89 21.94
N ALA A 117 3.40 -4.92 22.03
CA ALA A 117 4.83 -4.78 21.86
C ALA A 117 5.36 -5.94 21.03
N GLY A 118 6.16 -5.66 20.02
CA GLY A 118 6.67 -6.64 19.08
C GLY A 118 8.14 -6.44 18.77
N THR A 119 8.82 -7.52 18.46
CA THR A 119 10.18 -7.53 17.92
C THR A 119 10.30 -8.58 16.84
N ARG A 120 11.11 -8.29 15.83
CA ARG A 120 11.40 -9.17 14.71
C ARG A 120 12.87 -9.06 14.34
N ILE A 121 13.47 -10.20 14.03
CA ILE A 121 14.82 -10.31 13.50
C ILE A 121 14.73 -10.99 12.15
N ASP A 122 15.25 -10.35 11.12
CA ASP A 122 15.37 -10.87 9.77
C ASP A 122 16.84 -11.14 9.47
N ASP A 123 17.17 -12.36 9.06
CA ASP A 123 18.47 -12.72 8.48
C ASP A 123 18.30 -12.76 6.95
N ASN A 124 18.79 -11.70 6.31
CA ASN A 124 18.75 -11.54 4.87
C ASN A 124 20.07 -12.02 4.25
N GLU A 125 19.99 -12.91 3.27
CA GLU A 125 21.17 -13.54 2.66
C GLU A 125 22.18 -12.53 2.10
N GLN A 126 21.70 -11.37 1.62
CA GLN A 126 22.55 -10.34 1.04
C GLN A 126 22.88 -9.21 2.02
N PHE A 127 21.94 -8.83 2.89
CA PHE A 127 22.05 -7.64 3.74
C PHE A 127 22.36 -7.95 5.22
N GLY A 128 22.41 -9.24 5.58
CA GLY A 128 22.66 -9.70 6.93
C GLY A 128 21.46 -9.51 7.86
N MET A 129 21.75 -9.40 9.16
CA MET A 129 20.73 -9.37 10.20
C MET A 129 20.18 -7.96 10.46
N HIS A 130 18.86 -7.82 10.48
CA HIS A 130 18.15 -6.60 10.83
C HIS A 130 17.11 -6.85 11.93
N THR A 131 17.07 -5.97 12.94
CA THR A 131 16.09 -6.03 14.02
C THR A 131 15.11 -4.86 13.92
N THR A 132 13.83 -5.17 13.93
CA THR A 132 12.73 -4.20 13.94
C THR A 132 11.78 -4.47 15.11
N GLY A 133 10.97 -3.48 15.47
CA GLY A 133 9.99 -3.67 16.53
C GLY A 133 9.02 -2.51 16.64
N ASN A 134 8.00 -2.72 17.46
CA ASN A 134 6.93 -1.76 17.70
C ASN A 134 6.48 -1.77 19.16
N VAL A 135 5.98 -0.62 19.61
CA VAL A 135 5.24 -0.48 20.87
C VAL A 135 4.03 0.40 20.59
N ASP A 136 2.85 -0.12 20.88
CA ASP A 136 1.58 0.56 20.69
C ASP A 136 0.78 0.55 22.00
N TYR A 137 0.09 1.65 22.22
CA TYR A 137 -0.79 1.86 23.37
C TYR A 137 -2.12 2.41 22.88
N ALA A 138 -3.20 1.88 23.42
CA ALA A 138 -4.51 2.48 23.25
C ALA A 138 -5.30 2.55 24.56
N LEU A 139 -6.11 3.60 24.68
CA LEU A 139 -6.98 3.85 25.82
C LEU A 139 -8.42 4.06 25.35
N ASP A 140 -9.31 3.15 25.73
CA ASP A 140 -10.75 3.24 25.50
C ASP A 140 -11.38 4.16 26.56
N LEU A 141 -11.72 5.39 26.16
CA LEU A 141 -12.31 6.40 27.03
C LEU A 141 -13.80 6.09 27.29
N ILE A 142 -14.28 6.43 28.48
CA ILE A 142 -15.69 6.26 28.89
C ILE A 142 -16.67 6.96 27.93
N SER A 143 -16.21 8.00 27.23
CA SER A 143 -16.99 8.73 26.21
C SER A 143 -17.25 7.93 24.92
N GLY A 144 -16.72 6.70 24.78
CA GLY A 144 -16.78 5.93 23.54
C GLY A 144 -15.75 6.37 22.49
N HIS A 145 -14.68 7.04 22.94
CA HIS A 145 -13.55 7.46 22.10
C HIS A 145 -12.34 6.60 22.42
N ARG A 146 -11.45 6.42 21.46
CA ARG A 146 -10.21 5.67 21.64
C ARG A 146 -9.01 6.53 21.26
N LEU A 147 -8.11 6.71 22.22
CA LEU A 147 -6.79 7.31 21.99
C LEU A 147 -5.82 6.18 21.59
N ASN A 148 -5.04 6.39 20.54
CA ASN A 148 -4.02 5.45 20.07
C ASN A 148 -2.68 6.18 19.97
N MET A 149 -1.60 5.51 20.33
CA MET A 149 -0.23 5.98 20.15
C MET A 149 0.65 4.79 19.77
N GLY A 150 1.55 4.98 18.82
CA GLY A 150 2.42 3.92 18.32
C GLY A 150 3.80 4.43 17.96
N TYR A 151 4.81 3.60 18.18
CA TYR A 151 6.16 3.77 17.63
C TYR A 151 6.64 2.46 17.05
N GLY A 152 7.16 2.49 15.83
CA GLY A 152 7.69 1.30 15.17
C GLY A 152 8.87 1.61 14.27
N THR A 153 9.69 0.59 14.03
CA THR A 153 10.78 0.62 13.05
C THR A 153 10.56 -0.41 11.95
N ALA A 154 11.09 -0.13 10.76
CA ALA A 154 11.05 -1.05 9.62
C ALA A 154 12.31 -0.90 8.78
N PHE A 155 12.62 -1.89 7.95
CA PHE A 155 13.65 -1.78 6.92
C PHE A 155 13.12 -2.29 5.58
N LYS A 156 13.77 -1.91 4.49
CA LYS A 156 13.50 -2.39 3.15
C LYS A 156 14.82 -2.60 2.41
N SER A 157 15.06 -3.83 1.98
CA SER A 157 16.20 -4.14 1.13
C SER A 157 16.01 -3.58 -0.28
N PRO A 158 17.09 -3.17 -0.96
CA PRO A 158 17.08 -2.84 -2.39
C PRO A 158 16.48 -3.97 -3.24
N SER A 159 15.83 -3.60 -4.35
CA SER A 159 15.38 -4.57 -5.34
C SER A 159 16.57 -5.07 -6.20
N PHE A 160 16.40 -6.19 -6.90
CA PHE A 160 17.40 -6.65 -7.87
C PHE A 160 17.68 -5.57 -8.93
N ASN A 161 16.66 -4.80 -9.34
CA ASN A 161 16.82 -3.69 -10.29
C ASN A 161 17.68 -2.56 -9.73
N ASP A 162 17.46 -2.20 -8.47
CA ASP A 162 18.26 -1.16 -7.80
C ASP A 162 19.73 -1.56 -7.72
N LEU A 163 20.03 -2.85 -7.65
CA LEU A 163 21.38 -3.37 -7.46
C LEU A 163 22.10 -3.70 -8.78
N TYR A 164 21.43 -4.37 -9.72
CA TYR A 164 22.12 -4.96 -10.89
C TYR A 164 21.45 -4.75 -12.23
N TYR A 165 20.41 -3.90 -12.35
CA TYR A 165 19.89 -3.58 -13.69
C TYR A 165 21.00 -2.92 -14.53
N PRO A 166 21.33 -3.41 -15.74
CA PRO A 166 22.46 -2.90 -16.49
C PRO A 166 22.38 -1.40 -16.79
N GLY A 167 23.44 -0.67 -16.42
CA GLY A 167 23.53 0.78 -16.64
C GLY A 167 22.70 1.64 -15.67
N PHE A 168 22.06 1.03 -14.65
CA PHE A 168 21.24 1.72 -13.66
C PHE A 168 21.48 1.24 -12.22
N GLY A 169 21.74 -0.05 -12.03
CA GLY A 169 21.91 -0.67 -10.72
C GLY A 169 23.21 -0.26 -10.03
N THR A 170 23.16 -0.19 -8.70
CA THR A 170 24.30 0.09 -7.83
C THR A 170 24.46 -1.06 -6.82
N PRO A 171 25.42 -1.97 -7.00
CA PRO A 171 25.59 -3.14 -6.11
C PRO A 171 25.93 -2.79 -4.65
N THR A 172 26.35 -1.56 -4.38
CA THR A 172 26.78 -1.08 -3.06
C THR A 172 25.67 -0.34 -2.30
N LEU A 173 24.40 -0.49 -2.70
CA LEU A 173 23.30 0.11 -1.96
C LEU A 173 23.14 -0.53 -0.58
N ASP A 174 22.88 0.31 0.42
CA ASP A 174 22.44 -0.09 1.74
C ASP A 174 20.91 -0.26 1.80
N VAL A 175 20.41 -0.90 2.85
CA VAL A 175 18.97 -1.02 3.12
C VAL A 175 18.37 0.34 3.51
N GLU A 176 17.13 0.58 3.12
CA GLU A 176 16.36 1.70 3.68
C GLU A 176 15.93 1.33 5.10
N THR A 177 16.10 2.22 6.07
CA THR A 177 15.56 2.03 7.43
C THR A 177 14.57 3.13 7.75
N SER A 178 13.56 2.81 8.56
CA SER A 178 12.55 3.79 8.94
C SER A 178 12.14 3.66 10.39
N SER A 179 11.72 4.79 10.96
CA SER A 179 11.03 4.88 12.23
C SER A 179 9.80 5.75 12.08
N SER A 180 8.69 5.33 12.66
CA SER A 180 7.43 6.06 12.62
C SER A 180 6.87 6.21 14.03
N PHE A 181 6.41 7.41 14.33
CA PHE A 181 5.61 7.70 15.53
C PHE A 181 4.25 8.23 15.11
N GLU A 182 3.19 7.72 15.72
CA GLU A 182 1.83 8.17 15.48
C GLU A 182 1.04 8.37 16.78
N ILE A 183 0.12 9.32 16.75
CA ILE A 183 -0.89 9.54 17.78
C ILE A 183 -2.23 9.85 17.11
N GLY A 184 -3.30 9.23 17.58
CA GLY A 184 -4.62 9.41 17.00
C GLY A 184 -5.74 9.33 18.02
N LEU A 185 -6.88 9.88 17.65
CA LEU A 185 -8.13 9.81 18.40
C LEU A 185 -9.23 9.38 17.42
N SER A 186 -10.02 8.41 17.83
CA SER A 186 -11.17 7.92 17.05
C SER A 186 -12.40 7.81 17.92
N GLY A 187 -13.56 7.71 17.30
CA GLY A 187 -14.80 7.47 18.03
C GLY A 187 -16.00 7.21 17.14
N GLU A 188 -17.02 6.65 17.77
CA GLU A 188 -18.32 6.45 17.16
C GLU A 188 -19.30 7.55 17.57
N SER A 189 -20.20 7.92 16.67
CA SER A 189 -21.30 8.83 16.96
C SER A 189 -22.57 8.38 16.25
N TYR A 190 -23.73 8.99 16.59
CA TYR A 190 -24.97 8.73 15.84
C TYR A 190 -24.89 9.12 14.35
N ARG A 191 -23.87 9.90 13.97
CA ARG A 191 -23.62 10.35 12.59
C ARG A 191 -22.68 9.42 11.83
N GLY A 192 -21.98 8.51 12.51
CA GLY A 192 -20.94 7.68 11.91
C GLY A 192 -19.65 7.66 12.72
N HIS A 193 -18.67 6.97 12.16
CA HIS A 193 -17.31 6.85 12.67
C HIS A 193 -16.46 8.05 12.27
N TRP A 194 -15.49 8.42 13.10
CA TRP A 194 -14.47 9.40 12.75
C TRP A 194 -13.12 9.05 13.36
N SER A 195 -12.05 9.46 12.67
CA SER A 195 -10.67 9.33 13.14
C SER A 195 -9.88 10.60 12.81
N ILE A 196 -8.97 10.99 13.71
CA ILE A 196 -7.90 11.94 13.42
C ILE A 196 -6.57 11.34 13.86
N ARG A 197 -5.51 11.58 13.08
CA ARG A 197 -4.17 11.09 13.38
C ARG A 197 -3.12 12.11 13.01
N GLY A 198 -2.10 12.24 13.85
CA GLY A 198 -0.85 12.91 13.51
C GLY A 198 0.28 11.88 13.50
N PHE A 199 1.16 11.95 12.50
CA PHE A 199 2.28 11.04 12.38
C PHE A 199 3.57 11.74 11.94
N GLN A 200 4.69 11.12 12.25
CA GLN A 200 5.99 11.44 11.67
C GLN A 200 6.74 10.16 11.35
N THR A 201 7.11 10.01 10.08
CA THR A 201 8.00 8.95 9.60
C THR A 201 9.35 9.55 9.22
N ARG A 202 10.43 8.93 9.68
CA ARG A 202 11.81 9.23 9.27
C ARG A 202 12.34 8.02 8.53
N ILE A 203 12.95 8.26 7.37
CA ILE A 203 13.57 7.21 6.55
C ILE A 203 15.02 7.61 6.35
N GLU A 204 15.94 6.70 6.68
CA GLU A 204 17.36 6.83 6.40
C GLU A 204 17.73 5.92 5.22
N ASP A 205 18.73 6.37 4.46
CA ASP A 205 19.25 5.67 3.28
C ASP A 205 18.17 5.37 2.23
N LEU A 206 17.19 6.27 2.08
CA LEU A 206 16.14 6.14 1.06
C LEU A 206 16.80 5.98 -0.32
N ILE A 207 16.41 4.91 -0.99
CA ILE A 207 16.84 4.56 -2.33
C ILE A 207 16.03 5.39 -3.31
N GLY A 208 16.74 6.08 -4.20
CA GLY A 208 16.11 6.77 -5.30
C GLY A 208 17.05 6.90 -6.48
N TYR A 209 16.51 7.39 -7.58
CA TYR A 209 17.28 7.58 -8.80
C TYR A 209 18.02 8.92 -8.81
N ASP A 210 19.30 8.92 -9.18
CA ASP A 210 20.06 10.14 -9.49
C ASP A 210 20.19 10.35 -11.01
N PRO A 211 19.57 11.40 -11.57
CA PRO A 211 19.63 11.67 -13.00
C PRO A 211 20.99 12.17 -13.49
N VAL A 212 21.94 12.50 -12.62
CA VAL A 212 23.29 12.92 -13.01
C VAL A 212 24.18 11.71 -13.26
N THR A 213 24.15 10.74 -12.35
CA THR A 213 24.94 9.50 -12.43
C THR A 213 24.22 8.37 -13.17
N TRP A 214 22.92 8.54 -13.46
CA TRP A 214 22.05 7.54 -14.07
C TRP A 214 21.98 6.24 -13.27
N ALA A 215 22.02 6.34 -11.94
CA ALA A 215 22.09 5.19 -11.05
C ALA A 215 21.10 5.26 -9.89
N SER A 216 20.70 4.10 -9.35
CA SER A 216 20.07 4.02 -8.03
C SER A 216 21.10 4.35 -6.95
N VAL A 217 20.72 5.15 -5.97
CA VAL A 217 21.62 5.63 -4.91
C VAL A 217 20.87 5.76 -3.58
N ASN A 218 21.52 5.46 -2.46
CA ASN A 218 21.07 5.88 -1.13
C ASN A 218 21.41 7.36 -1.00
N VAL A 219 20.40 8.23 -1.06
CA VAL A 219 20.66 9.69 -1.13
C VAL A 219 19.92 10.49 -0.07
N ASP A 220 18.78 10.00 0.41
CA ASP A 220 17.85 10.88 1.09
C ASP A 220 17.64 10.44 2.54
N LYS A 221 17.63 11.44 3.42
CA LYS A 221 17.03 11.32 4.75
C LYS A 221 15.64 11.88 4.64
N ALA A 222 14.64 11.04 4.42
CA ALA A 222 13.27 11.52 4.33
C ALA A 222 12.70 11.82 5.71
N ARG A 223 11.91 12.89 5.81
CA ARG A 223 10.97 13.09 6.91
C ARG A 223 9.61 13.40 6.34
N ILE A 224 8.62 12.66 6.78
CA ILE A 224 7.22 12.85 6.40
C ILE A 224 6.46 13.13 7.68
N ASN A 225 6.05 14.38 7.89
CA ASN A 225 5.08 14.71 8.91
C ASN A 225 3.70 14.70 8.27
N GLY A 226 2.68 14.22 8.97
CA GLY A 226 1.33 14.24 8.41
C GLY A 226 0.23 14.36 9.45
N PHE A 227 -0.91 14.78 8.93
CA PHE A 227 -2.20 14.78 9.61
C PHE A 227 -3.21 14.07 8.70
N GLU A 228 -3.98 13.18 9.30
CA GLU A 228 -5.04 12.43 8.63
C GLU A 228 -6.35 12.64 9.36
N PHE A 229 -7.42 12.76 8.59
CA PHE A 229 -8.80 12.77 9.06
C PHE A 229 -9.61 11.80 8.23
N GLU A 230 -10.44 11.01 8.90
CA GLU A 230 -11.40 10.12 8.26
C GLU A 230 -12.77 10.29 8.92
N TRP A 231 -13.81 10.13 8.10
CA TRP A 231 -15.18 10.01 8.58
C TRP A 231 -15.98 9.15 7.62
N ASP A 232 -16.82 8.26 8.16
CA ASP A 232 -17.77 7.48 7.39
C ASP A 232 -19.10 7.35 8.12
N GLY A 233 -20.20 7.39 7.37
CA GLY A 233 -21.51 7.20 7.95
C GLY A 233 -22.68 7.55 7.05
N LEU A 234 -23.88 7.29 7.57
CA LEU A 234 -25.13 7.63 6.88
C LEU A 234 -25.49 9.10 7.10
N VAL A 235 -25.57 9.85 6.01
CA VAL A 235 -26.02 11.24 6.01
C VAL A 235 -27.53 11.31 6.27
N ARG A 236 -27.93 11.98 7.35
CA ARG A 236 -29.33 11.98 7.83
C ARG A 236 -30.16 13.22 7.46
N ALA A 237 -29.54 14.26 6.92
CA ALA A 237 -30.17 15.54 6.65
C ALA A 237 -29.64 16.22 5.37
N GLY A 238 -30.36 17.24 4.89
CA GLY A 238 -29.97 18.00 3.70
C GLY A 238 -30.17 17.25 2.39
N LEU A 239 -29.51 17.74 1.33
CA LEU A 239 -29.63 17.22 -0.04
C LEU A 239 -29.10 15.78 -0.19
N LEU A 240 -28.15 15.39 0.66
CA LEU A 240 -27.53 14.06 0.69
C LEU A 240 -28.20 13.13 1.70
N LYS A 241 -29.43 13.40 2.14
CA LYS A 241 -30.14 12.49 3.06
C LYS A 241 -30.25 11.07 2.47
N ASN A 242 -29.95 10.06 3.30
CA ASN A 242 -29.92 8.63 2.99
C ASN A 242 -28.79 8.22 2.02
N TRP A 243 -27.73 9.02 1.94
CA TRP A 243 -26.48 8.61 1.32
C TRP A 243 -25.53 8.10 2.39
N GLU A 244 -24.85 7.00 2.10
CA GLU A 244 -23.63 6.62 2.80
C GLU A 244 -22.50 7.48 2.25
N MET A 245 -21.74 8.12 3.13
CA MET A 245 -20.64 8.98 2.73
C MET A 245 -19.41 8.56 3.51
N GLY A 246 -18.29 8.43 2.79
CA GLY A 246 -16.96 8.24 3.35
C GLY A 246 -16.06 9.39 2.91
N THR A 247 -15.20 9.88 3.79
CA THR A 247 -14.22 10.90 3.43
C THR A 247 -12.91 10.65 4.13
N SER A 248 -11.82 10.87 3.41
CA SER A 248 -10.48 10.92 3.97
C SER A 248 -9.75 12.16 3.48
N LEU A 249 -8.92 12.72 4.36
CA LEU A 249 -8.05 13.85 4.10
C LEU A 249 -6.67 13.51 4.65
N THR A 250 -5.65 13.55 3.79
CA THR A 250 -4.25 13.46 4.19
C THR A 250 -3.56 14.77 3.86
N LEU A 251 -3.00 15.41 4.88
CA LEU A 251 -2.10 16.54 4.77
C LEU A 251 -0.71 16.07 5.17
N SER A 252 0.26 16.11 4.27
CA SER A 252 1.62 15.65 4.54
C SER A 252 2.68 16.64 4.08
N ASP A 253 3.81 16.65 4.77
CA ASP A 253 5.02 17.39 4.41
C ASP A 253 6.15 16.39 4.15
N PRO A 254 6.19 15.74 2.97
CA PRO A 254 7.20 14.75 2.62
C PRO A 254 8.45 15.45 2.10
N ILE A 255 9.45 15.63 2.95
CA ILE A 255 10.69 16.35 2.60
C ILE A 255 11.90 15.43 2.62
N ASP A 256 12.84 15.67 1.71
CA ASP A 256 14.22 15.24 1.88
C ASP A 256 14.93 16.23 2.82
N ARG A 257 15.53 15.72 3.88
CA ARG A 257 16.22 16.51 4.90
C ARG A 257 17.61 16.97 4.47
N SER A 258 18.18 16.36 3.44
CA SER A 258 19.49 16.76 2.89
C SER A 258 19.35 18.02 2.04
N THR A 259 18.33 18.09 1.18
CA THR A 259 18.09 19.21 0.26
C THR A 259 17.01 20.19 0.73
N ASN A 260 16.16 19.79 1.68
CA ASN A 260 14.94 20.49 2.09
C ASN A 260 13.90 20.64 0.96
N ASN A 261 13.99 19.81 -0.08
CA ASN A 261 13.01 19.74 -1.16
C ASN A 261 11.88 18.77 -0.82
N GLN A 262 10.71 18.98 -1.43
CA GLN A 262 9.62 18.03 -1.40
C GLN A 262 10.03 16.76 -2.15
N LEU A 263 9.76 15.60 -1.56
CA LEU A 263 10.04 14.33 -2.20
C LEU A 263 9.26 14.19 -3.53
N PRO A 264 9.89 13.65 -4.58
CA PRO A 264 9.25 13.52 -5.90
C PRO A 264 7.93 12.75 -5.84
N ARG A 265 6.97 13.21 -6.66
CA ARG A 265 5.65 12.63 -6.95
C ARG A 265 4.74 12.39 -5.75
N ARG A 266 5.09 12.91 -4.57
CA ARG A 266 4.27 12.84 -3.36
C ARG A 266 3.53 14.15 -3.18
N SER A 267 2.20 14.13 -3.26
CA SER A 267 1.38 15.33 -3.02
C SER A 267 1.31 15.65 -1.52
N LYS A 268 1.21 16.94 -1.19
CA LYS A 268 1.01 17.38 0.19
C LYS A 268 -0.44 17.26 0.63
N GLU A 269 -1.39 17.33 -0.30
CA GLU A 269 -2.80 17.18 0.00
C GLU A 269 -3.40 16.06 -0.85
N VAL A 270 -4.06 15.11 -0.19
CA VAL A 270 -4.87 14.07 -0.81
C VAL A 270 -6.23 14.07 -0.15
N ILE A 271 -7.30 14.11 -0.96
CA ILE A 271 -8.67 14.07 -0.49
C ILE A 271 -9.41 12.96 -1.23
N GLN A 272 -10.16 12.16 -0.50
CA GLN A 272 -11.13 11.23 -1.05
C GLN A 272 -12.51 11.51 -0.46
N LEU A 273 -13.52 11.41 -1.32
CA LEU A 273 -14.92 11.50 -0.94
C LEU A 273 -15.71 10.44 -1.71
N ASP A 274 -16.33 9.52 -0.97
CA ASP A 274 -17.22 8.49 -1.46
C ASP A 274 -18.65 8.86 -1.09
N LEU A 275 -19.56 8.73 -2.05
CA LEU A 275 -20.99 8.92 -1.90
C LEU A 275 -21.71 7.74 -2.52
N ASP A 276 -22.38 6.94 -1.70
CA ASP A 276 -23.09 5.74 -2.10
C ASP A 276 -24.57 5.83 -1.71
N ARG A 277 -25.44 5.31 -2.58
CA ARG A 277 -26.86 5.18 -2.26
C ARG A 277 -27.45 3.92 -2.84
N GLN A 278 -28.05 3.13 -1.97
CA GLN A 278 -28.99 2.07 -2.35
C GLN A 278 -30.41 2.63 -2.42
N HIS A 279 -31.10 2.36 -3.52
CA HIS A 279 -32.53 2.58 -3.64
C HIS A 279 -33.20 1.42 -4.37
N ARG A 280 -33.94 0.59 -3.63
CA ARG A 280 -34.59 -0.63 -4.14
C ARG A 280 -33.54 -1.56 -4.77
N SER A 281 -33.71 -1.92 -6.04
CA SER A 281 -32.82 -2.78 -6.83
C SER A 281 -31.70 -1.99 -7.53
N SER A 282 -31.41 -0.76 -7.10
CA SER A 282 -30.40 0.09 -7.71
C SER A 282 -29.41 0.58 -6.68
N ARG A 283 -28.13 0.47 -7.00
CA ARG A 283 -27.02 1.07 -6.25
C ARG A 283 -26.31 2.05 -7.14
N TYR A 284 -25.98 3.22 -6.65
CA TYR A 284 -25.20 4.19 -7.42
C TYR A 284 -24.37 5.04 -6.50
N GLY A 285 -23.28 5.55 -7.04
CA GLY A 285 -22.37 6.35 -6.26
C GLY A 285 -21.38 7.14 -7.09
N LEU A 286 -20.72 8.06 -6.40
CA LEU A 286 -19.64 8.89 -6.90
C LEU A 286 -18.45 8.75 -5.96
N ASN A 287 -17.27 8.63 -6.55
CA ASN A 287 -15.99 8.70 -5.84
C ASN A 287 -15.22 9.89 -6.39
N LEU A 288 -14.89 10.84 -5.53
CA LEU A 288 -14.05 11.99 -5.85
C LEU A 288 -12.68 11.77 -5.24
N GLN A 289 -11.64 11.97 -6.05
CA GLN A 289 -10.25 11.93 -5.63
C GLN A 289 -9.60 13.25 -6.03
N TYR A 290 -8.88 13.88 -5.11
CA TYR A 290 -8.08 15.07 -5.39
C TYR A 290 -6.65 14.83 -4.92
N HIS A 291 -5.72 15.18 -5.81
CA HIS A 291 -4.30 15.22 -5.50
C HIS A 291 -3.79 16.64 -5.73
N GLY A 292 -3.22 17.23 -4.68
CA GLY A 292 -2.53 18.51 -4.76
C GLY A 292 -1.31 18.51 -5.68
N THR A 293 -0.72 19.69 -5.82
CA THR A 293 0.45 19.88 -6.68
C THR A 293 1.67 19.19 -6.10
N ARG A 294 2.54 18.70 -6.97
CA ARG A 294 3.76 17.99 -6.58
C ARG A 294 4.86 18.24 -7.61
N TYR A 295 6.03 17.67 -7.39
CA TYR A 295 7.16 17.77 -8.32
C TYR A 295 7.51 16.40 -8.88
N ASP A 296 7.87 16.33 -10.16
CA ASP A 296 8.30 15.08 -10.78
C ASP A 296 9.74 14.71 -10.41
N ASP A 297 10.56 15.70 -10.04
CA ASP A 297 12.00 15.56 -9.80
C ASP A 297 12.45 15.98 -8.39
N LYS A 298 13.65 15.51 -8.01
CA LYS A 298 14.29 15.77 -6.71
C LYS A 298 14.69 17.24 -6.50
N ALA A 299 14.98 17.97 -7.58
CA ALA A 299 15.36 19.39 -7.53
C ALA A 299 14.15 20.32 -7.33
N ASN A 300 12.93 19.78 -7.39
CA ASN A 300 11.67 20.53 -7.39
C ASN A 300 11.59 21.56 -8.53
N SER A 301 12.15 21.21 -9.69
CA SER A 301 12.19 22.10 -10.86
C SER A 301 11.04 21.85 -11.85
N SER A 302 10.51 20.63 -11.87
CA SER A 302 9.43 20.20 -12.74
C SER A 302 8.16 19.95 -11.94
N ARG A 303 7.26 20.94 -11.94
CA ARG A 303 5.97 20.85 -11.26
C ARG A 303 4.99 19.96 -12.04
N LEU A 304 4.24 19.15 -11.31
CA LEU A 304 3.04 18.44 -11.74
C LEU A 304 1.83 19.14 -11.12
N ASP A 305 0.87 19.51 -11.95
CA ASP A 305 -0.33 20.18 -11.51
C ASP A 305 -1.21 19.26 -10.65
N SER A 306 -2.02 19.88 -9.79
CA SER A 306 -3.08 19.19 -9.07
C SER A 306 -4.14 18.71 -10.03
N TYR A 307 -4.81 17.62 -9.70
CA TYR A 307 -5.93 17.11 -10.49
C TYR A 307 -7.03 16.60 -9.56
N ALA A 308 -8.25 16.60 -10.07
CA ALA A 308 -9.41 16.02 -9.41
C ALA A 308 -10.10 15.05 -10.37
N LEU A 309 -10.36 13.84 -9.89
CA LEU A 309 -11.08 12.81 -10.63
C LEU A 309 -12.43 12.58 -9.97
N ILE A 310 -13.45 12.42 -10.79
CA ILE A 310 -14.76 11.93 -10.35
C ILE A 310 -15.01 10.64 -11.08
N HIS A 311 -15.20 9.57 -10.33
CA HIS A 311 -15.65 8.28 -10.84
C HIS A 311 -17.12 8.11 -10.49
N GLY A 312 -17.87 7.47 -11.38
CA GLY A 312 -19.29 7.20 -11.15
C GLY A 312 -19.63 5.77 -11.49
N TYR A 313 -20.58 5.20 -10.75
CA TYR A 313 -21.09 3.88 -11.07
C TYR A 313 -22.59 3.77 -10.84
N PHE A 314 -23.21 2.83 -11.55
CA PHE A 314 -24.60 2.44 -11.39
C PHE A 314 -24.71 0.92 -11.49
N VAL A 315 -25.36 0.29 -10.53
CA VAL A 315 -25.68 -1.13 -10.50
C VAL A 315 -27.20 -1.28 -10.48
N TYR A 316 -27.71 -2.16 -11.33
CA TYR A 316 -29.10 -2.56 -11.34
C TYR A 316 -29.21 -4.07 -11.12
N GLU A 317 -29.81 -4.47 -10.02
CA GLU A 317 -30.12 -5.87 -9.70
C GLU A 317 -31.32 -6.31 -10.54
N LEU A 318 -31.07 -7.15 -11.54
CA LEU A 318 -32.11 -7.73 -12.39
C LEU A 318 -32.94 -8.74 -11.59
N ASN A 319 -32.26 -9.53 -10.76
CA ASN A 319 -32.82 -10.46 -9.79
C ASN A 319 -31.75 -10.78 -8.74
N ARG A 320 -32.02 -11.74 -7.86
CA ARG A 320 -31.13 -12.15 -6.77
C ARG A 320 -29.78 -12.71 -7.21
N SER A 321 -29.68 -13.21 -8.45
CA SER A 321 -28.46 -13.81 -8.98
C SER A 321 -27.76 -12.94 -10.03
N TRP A 322 -28.45 -11.96 -10.62
CA TRP A 322 -27.94 -11.19 -11.76
C TRP A 322 -28.00 -9.69 -11.51
N ALA A 323 -26.91 -9.00 -11.81
CA ALA A 323 -26.84 -7.54 -11.82
C ALA A 323 -26.09 -7.01 -13.05
N ILE A 324 -26.50 -5.84 -13.54
CA ILE A 324 -25.75 -5.08 -14.54
C ILE A 324 -25.07 -3.92 -13.83
N LYS A 325 -23.75 -3.78 -14.01
CA LYS A 325 -22.96 -2.64 -13.52
C LYS A 325 -22.42 -1.83 -14.69
N THR A 326 -22.66 -0.53 -14.65
CA THR A 326 -22.01 0.47 -15.51
C THR A 326 -21.09 1.32 -14.64
N GLU A 327 -19.88 1.58 -15.11
CA GLU A 327 -18.87 2.35 -14.39
C GLU A 327 -18.20 3.32 -15.37
N VAL A 328 -17.95 4.54 -14.91
CA VAL A 328 -17.28 5.59 -15.67
C VAL A 328 -16.14 6.11 -14.84
N ASN A 329 -14.92 5.87 -15.29
CA ASN A 329 -13.73 6.43 -14.71
C ASN A 329 -13.44 7.79 -15.33
N ASN A 330 -13.02 8.75 -14.50
CA ASN A 330 -12.72 10.11 -14.93
C ASN A 330 -13.91 10.74 -15.69
N LEU A 331 -15.06 10.83 -15.03
CA LEU A 331 -16.33 11.35 -15.55
C LEU A 331 -16.22 12.77 -16.11
N LEU A 332 -15.28 13.57 -15.61
CA LEU A 332 -15.01 14.93 -16.09
C LEU A 332 -14.09 14.98 -17.31
N ASP A 333 -13.48 13.85 -17.70
CA ASP A 333 -12.45 13.77 -18.74
C ASP A 333 -11.25 14.70 -18.45
N GLU A 334 -10.81 14.71 -17.19
CA GLU A 334 -9.65 15.47 -16.75
C GLU A 334 -8.38 14.92 -17.42
N VAL A 335 -7.57 15.82 -17.98
CA VAL A 335 -6.27 15.46 -18.57
C VAL A 335 -5.22 15.63 -17.49
N TYR A 336 -4.73 14.51 -16.96
CA TYR A 336 -3.75 14.50 -15.88
C TYR A 336 -2.58 13.58 -16.18
N ALA A 337 -1.53 13.73 -15.38
CA ALA A 337 -0.32 12.92 -15.47
C ALA A 337 0.17 12.62 -14.05
N THR A 338 0.51 11.36 -13.78
CA THR A 338 1.08 10.93 -12.49
C THR A 338 2.59 11.19 -12.43
N ALA A 339 3.26 11.09 -13.58
CA ALA A 339 4.64 11.42 -13.85
C ALA A 339 4.75 12.34 -15.10
N LYS A 340 5.80 13.14 -15.19
CA LYS A 340 5.97 14.06 -16.33
C LYS A 340 6.03 13.27 -17.64
N ASN A 341 5.29 13.73 -18.65
CA ASN A 341 5.17 13.11 -19.98
C ASN A 341 4.43 11.76 -20.04
N PHE A 342 3.92 11.25 -18.92
CA PHE A 342 3.08 10.05 -18.87
C PHE A 342 1.65 10.46 -18.55
N ARG A 343 0.86 10.70 -19.61
CA ARG A 343 -0.57 11.02 -19.45
C ARG A 343 -1.35 9.76 -19.12
N GLU A 344 -2.22 9.87 -18.14
CA GLU A 344 -3.13 8.80 -17.79
C GLU A 344 -4.31 8.74 -18.76
N PRO A 345 -5.04 7.61 -18.82
CA PRO A 345 -6.27 7.53 -19.59
C PRO A 345 -7.27 8.64 -19.21
N GLY A 346 -7.93 9.20 -20.23
CA GLY A 346 -9.07 10.10 -20.04
C GLY A 346 -10.30 9.35 -19.55
N ARG A 347 -11.48 9.72 -20.03
CA ARG A 347 -12.72 9.03 -19.65
C ARG A 347 -12.78 7.58 -20.16
N VAL A 348 -13.01 6.63 -19.25
CA VAL A 348 -13.14 5.20 -19.60
C VAL A 348 -14.49 4.66 -19.13
N TRP A 349 -15.17 3.90 -19.98
CA TRP A 349 -16.47 3.27 -19.69
C TRP A 349 -16.33 1.77 -19.54
N PHE A 350 -17.01 1.21 -18.54
CA PHE A 350 -17.14 -0.22 -18.35
C PHE A 350 -18.61 -0.62 -18.27
N LEU A 351 -18.92 -1.77 -18.87
CA LEU A 351 -20.18 -2.48 -18.71
C LEU A 351 -19.89 -3.90 -18.26
N ARG A 352 -20.48 -4.33 -17.14
CA ARG A 352 -20.25 -5.64 -16.54
C ARG A 352 -21.59 -6.32 -16.26
N LEU A 353 -21.68 -7.60 -16.58
CA LEU A 353 -22.76 -8.49 -16.15
C LEU A 353 -22.23 -9.36 -15.01
N GLN A 354 -22.89 -9.33 -13.87
CA GLN A 354 -22.47 -10.03 -12.66
C GLN A 354 -23.45 -11.16 -12.36
N TYR A 355 -22.94 -12.37 -12.13
CA TYR A 355 -23.71 -13.53 -11.69
C TYR A 355 -23.20 -14.03 -10.35
N GLN A 356 -24.11 -14.24 -9.41
CA GLN A 356 -23.83 -14.88 -8.14
C GLN A 356 -24.87 -15.99 -7.93
N ALA A 357 -24.41 -17.24 -7.83
CA ALA A 357 -25.28 -18.36 -7.52
C ALA A 357 -25.87 -18.19 -6.11
N GLU A 358 -27.18 -18.43 -5.97
CA GLU A 358 -27.82 -18.49 -4.66
C GLU A 358 -27.30 -19.70 -3.88
N LYS A 359 -27.09 -19.53 -2.57
CA LYS A 359 -26.71 -20.63 -1.66
C LYS A 359 -27.92 -21.46 -1.26
#